data_AF-A0A7L1A6T3-F1
#
_entry.id   AF-A0A7L1A6T3-F1
#
_cell.length_a   1.000
_cell.length_b   1.000
_cell.length_c   1.000
_cell.angle_alpha   90.00
_cell.angle_beta   90.00
_cell.angle_gamma   90.00
#
_symmetry.space_group_name_H-M   'P 1'
#
loop_
_entity.id
_entity.type
_entity.pdbx_description
1 polymer ?
#
loop_
_entity_poly.entity_id
_entity_poly.type
_entity_poly.pdbx_seq_one_letter_code
_entity_poly.pdbx_strand_id
1 'polypeptide(L)'
;VVAIDFGTSYSGYCFSLASGADQIRQVYWGTEHGFKTPKTPTCILFNQQQEFKNFGYDAVMKYKSLPYNKAESWYFFQNFKMKLYNTNVTSRMELKATNGKMLPALTVFSESLRYLKRHALNTIQEASFQTICDEEEITWVITVPAIWSSAAKQFMRLAAKEAGMISDMLSENLIIALEPEAASLWCKQL
;
A
#
# COMPACT_ATOMS: atom_id res chain seq x y z
N VAL A 1 10.55 -7.86 -9.60
CA VAL A 1 9.36 -6.98 -9.75
C VAL A 1 8.42 -7.22 -8.59
N VAL A 2 7.87 -6.16 -7.99
CA VAL A 2 6.81 -6.25 -6.97
C VAL A 2 5.58 -5.51 -7.47
N ALA A 3 4.45 -6.21 -7.61
CA ALA A 3 3.20 -5.64 -8.09
C ALA A 3 2.18 -5.53 -6.95
N ILE A 4 1.85 -4.30 -6.58
CA ILE A 4 0.95 -3.93 -5.51
C ILE A 4 -0.41 -3.59 -6.10
N ASP A 5 -1.42 -4.35 -5.71
CA ASP A 5 -2.81 -3.92 -5.81
C ASP A 5 -3.15 -3.10 -4.58
N PHE A 6 -3.14 -1.77 -4.72
CA PHE A 6 -3.48 -0.85 -3.65
C PHE A 6 -4.97 -0.52 -3.70
N GLY A 7 -5.83 -1.48 -3.38
CA GLY A 7 -7.29 -1.33 -3.50
C GLY A 7 -7.92 -0.35 -2.50
N THR A 8 -9.22 -0.07 -2.67
CA THR A 8 -9.97 0.80 -1.75
C THR A 8 -10.23 0.11 -0.41
N SER A 9 -10.62 -1.16 -0.46
CA SER A 9 -10.99 -1.95 0.73
C SER A 9 -9.94 -2.97 1.13
N TYR A 10 -9.20 -3.51 0.17
CA TYR A 10 -8.16 -4.51 0.40
C TYR A 10 -6.96 -4.24 -0.50
N SER A 11 -5.77 -4.39 0.07
CA SER A 11 -4.50 -4.28 -0.63
C SER A 11 -3.70 -5.57 -0.50
N GLY A 12 -2.89 -5.88 -1.49
CA GLY A 12 -1.95 -7.00 -1.45
C GLY A 12 -0.94 -6.85 -2.57
N TYR A 13 0.05 -7.74 -2.58
CA TYR A 13 1.04 -7.76 -3.66
C TYR A 13 1.43 -9.18 -4.01
N CYS A 14 1.96 -9.32 -5.22
CA CYS A 14 2.73 -10.47 -5.66
C CYS A 14 4.10 -9.99 -6.14
N PHE A 15 5.04 -10.92 -6.28
CA PHE A 15 6.37 -10.59 -6.76
C PHE A 15 6.96 -11.74 -7.60
N SER A 16 7.92 -11.40 -8.44
CA SER A 16 8.76 -12.35 -9.16
C SER A 16 10.22 -11.89 -9.11
N LEU A 17 11.13 -12.85 -9.11
CA LEU A 17 12.57 -12.63 -9.15
C LEU A 17 13.06 -12.71 -10.61
N ALA A 18 14.15 -12.04 -10.93
CA ALA A 18 14.72 -12.07 -12.28
C ALA A 18 15.08 -13.50 -12.73
N SER A 19 15.50 -14.37 -11.79
CA SER A 19 15.80 -15.79 -12.01
C SER A 19 14.58 -16.67 -12.30
N GLY A 20 13.36 -16.16 -12.17
CA GLY A 20 12.12 -16.89 -12.38
C GLY A 20 10.98 -15.92 -12.67
N ALA A 21 11.11 -15.16 -13.76
CA ALA A 21 10.16 -14.10 -14.13
C ALA A 21 8.73 -14.62 -14.40
N ASP A 22 8.61 -15.90 -14.77
CA ASP A 22 7.36 -16.65 -14.96
C ASP A 22 6.76 -17.19 -13.65
N GLN A 23 7.54 -17.21 -12.56
CA GLN A 23 7.10 -17.70 -11.26
C GLN A 23 6.59 -16.57 -10.37
N ILE A 24 5.31 -16.24 -10.54
CA ILE A 24 4.64 -15.25 -9.68
C ILE A 24 4.40 -15.84 -8.30
N ARG A 25 4.98 -15.20 -7.28
CA ARG A 25 4.81 -15.57 -5.87
C ARG A 25 3.70 -14.74 -5.24
N GLN A 26 2.61 -15.40 -4.87
CA GLN A 26 1.49 -14.80 -4.15
C GLN A 26 1.78 -14.73 -2.64
N VAL A 27 1.54 -13.57 -2.04
CA VAL A 27 1.66 -13.38 -0.59
C VAL A 27 0.29 -13.55 0.08
N TYR A 28 0.28 -14.22 1.23
CA TYR A 28 -0.90 -14.40 2.06
C TYR A 28 -0.77 -13.62 3.37
N TRP A 29 -1.89 -13.10 3.86
CA TRP A 29 -1.95 -12.15 4.98
C TRP A 29 -2.80 -12.66 6.13
N GLY A 30 -2.47 -12.20 7.33
CA GLY A 30 -3.28 -12.36 8.54
C GLY A 30 -3.15 -13.70 9.24
N THR A 31 -2.08 -14.45 8.97
CA THR A 31 -1.81 -15.75 9.61
C THR A 31 -1.78 -15.63 11.14
N GLU A 32 -1.21 -14.55 11.68
CA GLU A 32 -1.20 -14.30 13.12
C GLU A 32 -2.60 -14.11 13.74
N HIS A 33 -3.60 -13.82 12.92
CA HIS A 33 -5.00 -13.66 13.31
C HIS A 33 -5.90 -14.82 12.84
N GLY A 34 -5.31 -15.91 12.33
CA GLY A 34 -6.05 -17.08 11.83
C GLY A 34 -6.63 -16.91 10.43
N PHE A 35 -6.20 -15.90 9.66
CA PHE A 35 -6.58 -15.72 8.25
C PHE A 35 -5.51 -16.26 7.31
N LYS A 36 -5.90 -16.52 6.06
CA LYS A 36 -4.98 -16.84 4.96
C LYS A 36 -5.54 -16.26 3.66
N THR A 37 -5.52 -14.94 3.55
CA THR A 37 -6.12 -14.23 2.40
C THR A 37 -5.05 -13.65 1.49
N PRO A 38 -5.27 -13.57 0.15
CA PRO A 38 -4.30 -13.00 -0.78
C PRO A 38 -4.12 -11.48 -0.62
N LYS A 39 -4.98 -10.83 0.16
CA LYS A 39 -4.97 -9.40 0.49
C LYS A 39 -5.27 -9.17 1.96
N THR A 40 -4.93 -7.99 2.45
CA THR A 40 -5.22 -7.47 3.79
C THR A 40 -6.09 -6.21 3.68
N PRO A 41 -6.90 -5.84 4.67
CA PRO A 41 -7.70 -4.60 4.62
C PRO A 41 -6.85 -3.36 4.32
N THR A 42 -7.34 -2.45 3.48
CA THR A 42 -6.68 -1.15 3.23
C THR A 42 -7.03 -0.17 4.35
N CYS A 43 -6.43 -0.40 5.50
CA CYS A 43 -6.58 0.46 6.66
C CYS A 43 -5.25 0.65 7.38
N ILE A 44 -5.11 1.79 8.03
CA ILE A 44 -3.87 2.21 8.68
C ILE A 44 -4.19 2.89 10.01
N LEU A 45 -3.35 2.62 10.99
CA LEU A 45 -3.51 3.07 12.37
C LEU A 45 -2.31 3.89 12.82
N PHE A 46 -2.58 5.08 13.34
CA PHE A 46 -1.61 5.95 14.00
C PHE A 46 -1.98 6.14 15.47
N ASN A 47 -0.99 6.32 16.33
CA ASN A 47 -1.21 6.65 17.74
C ASN A 47 -1.57 8.13 17.94
N GLN A 48 -1.71 8.56 19.19
CA GLN A 48 -2.05 9.95 19.52
C GLN A 48 -1.01 10.97 19.04
N GLN A 49 0.25 10.54 18.94
CA GLN A 49 1.40 11.31 18.46
C GLN A 49 1.49 11.33 16.93
N GLN A 50 0.47 10.81 16.22
CA GLN A 50 0.42 10.73 14.76
C GLN A 50 1.53 9.86 14.16
N GLU A 51 2.06 8.92 14.95
CA GLU A 51 3.06 7.95 14.50
C GLU A 51 2.38 6.71 13.97
N PHE A 52 2.85 6.23 12.81
CA PHE A 52 2.41 4.96 12.24
C PHE A 52 2.60 3.81 13.24
N LYS A 53 1.60 2.94 13.37
CA LYS A 53 1.68 1.73 14.21
C LYS A 53 1.42 0.46 13.43
N ASN A 54 0.31 0.38 12.71
CA ASN A 54 -0.09 -0.84 12.02
C ASN A 54 -0.83 -0.53 10.71
N PHE A 55 -0.80 -1.51 9.80
CA PHE A 55 -1.59 -1.54 8.57
C PHE A 55 -2.33 -2.88 8.49
N GLY A 56 -3.42 -2.97 7.71
CA GLY A 56 -4.07 -4.26 7.45
C GLY A 56 -4.77 -4.86 8.66
N TYR A 57 -4.79 -6.20 8.72
CA TYR A 57 -5.39 -6.94 9.84
C TYR A 57 -4.87 -6.48 11.20
N ASP A 58 -3.56 -6.23 11.34
CA ASP A 58 -2.97 -5.72 12.58
C ASP A 58 -3.59 -4.38 13.00
N ALA A 59 -3.84 -3.47 12.04
CA ALA A 59 -4.48 -2.20 12.33
C ALA A 59 -5.91 -2.40 12.85
N VAL A 60 -6.68 -3.30 12.22
CA VAL A 60 -8.04 -3.64 12.63
C VAL A 60 -8.05 -4.23 14.04
N MET A 61 -7.22 -5.24 14.28
CA MET A 61 -7.19 -5.95 15.56
C MET A 61 -6.70 -5.04 16.68
N LYS A 62 -5.63 -4.27 16.43
CA LYS A 62 -5.12 -3.30 17.39
C LYS A 62 -6.16 -2.23 17.73
N TYR A 63 -6.83 -1.66 16.73
CA TYR A 63 -7.84 -0.62 16.97
C TYR A 63 -9.03 -1.15 17.76
N LYS A 64 -9.52 -2.35 17.43
CA LYS A 64 -10.62 -3.00 18.16
C LYS A 64 -10.27 -3.39 19.60
N SER A 65 -9.00 -3.68 19.87
CA SER A 65 -8.53 -4.04 21.22
C SER A 65 -8.24 -2.81 22.10
N LEU A 66 -8.28 -1.58 21.57
CA LEU A 66 -8.03 -0.39 22.36
C LEU A 66 -9.20 -0.14 23.34
N PRO A 67 -8.90 0.21 24.60
CA PRO A 67 -9.92 0.76 25.50
C PRO A 67 -10.58 1.99 24.86
N TYR A 68 -11.88 2.18 25.09
CA TYR A 68 -12.67 3.25 24.48
C TYR A 68 -12.01 4.64 24.59
N ASN A 69 -11.54 5.00 25.79
CA ASN A 69 -10.86 6.27 26.06
C ASN A 69 -9.55 6.46 25.28
N LYS A 70 -8.88 5.36 24.89
CA LYS A 70 -7.69 5.40 24.04
C LYS A 70 -8.07 5.44 22.56
N ALA A 71 -9.08 4.69 22.13
CA ALA A 71 -9.52 4.64 20.73
C ALA A 71 -9.88 6.03 20.18
N GLU A 72 -10.55 6.88 20.98
CA GLU A 72 -10.87 8.26 20.59
C GLU A 72 -9.64 9.12 20.30
N SER A 73 -8.49 8.77 20.88
CA SER A 73 -7.27 9.54 20.74
C SER A 73 -6.41 9.12 19.54
N TRP A 74 -6.57 7.89 19.04
CA TRP A 74 -5.82 7.30 17.91
C TRP A 74 -6.45 7.66 16.56
N TYR A 75 -5.70 7.53 15.47
CA TYR A 75 -6.18 7.86 14.12
C TYR A 75 -6.26 6.57 13.29
N PHE A 76 -7.49 6.10 13.08
CA PHE A 76 -7.75 4.93 12.24
C PHE A 76 -8.38 5.39 10.91
N PHE A 77 -7.76 5.00 9.80
CA PHE A 77 -8.24 5.32 8.46
C PHE A 77 -8.60 4.04 7.70
N GLN A 78 -9.73 4.08 7.00
CA GLN A 78 -10.22 3.02 6.11
C GLN A 78 -10.90 3.67 4.90
N ASN A 79 -10.96 2.99 3.76
CA ASN A 79 -11.56 3.48 2.51
C ASN A 79 -11.01 4.85 2.06
N PHE A 80 -9.82 5.24 2.52
CA PHE A 80 -9.29 6.58 2.35
C PHE A 80 -8.86 6.87 0.90
N LYS A 81 -8.63 5.81 0.10
CA LYS A 81 -8.43 5.88 -1.36
C LYS A 81 -9.56 6.62 -2.08
N MET A 82 -10.80 6.56 -1.55
CA MET A 82 -11.94 7.27 -2.12
C MET A 82 -11.81 8.78 -2.11
N LYS A 83 -10.91 9.36 -1.28
CA LYS A 83 -10.68 10.80 -1.27
C LYS A 83 -9.96 11.32 -2.51
N LEU A 84 -9.31 10.44 -3.29
CA LEU A 84 -8.71 10.78 -4.57
C LEU A 84 -9.69 10.68 -5.75
N TYR A 85 -10.92 10.19 -5.53
CA TYR A 85 -11.92 10.05 -6.57
C TYR A 85 -12.79 11.31 -6.68
N ASN A 86 -12.88 11.86 -7.89
CA ASN A 86 -13.71 13.03 -8.23
C ASN A 86 -13.49 14.25 -7.32
N THR A 87 -12.24 14.50 -6.94
CA THR A 87 -11.81 15.63 -6.09
C THR A 87 -10.65 16.37 -6.74
N ASN A 88 -10.46 17.62 -6.34
CA ASN A 88 -9.27 18.38 -6.71
C ASN A 88 -8.08 17.91 -5.84
N VAL A 89 -7.33 16.94 -6.34
CA VAL A 89 -6.22 16.32 -5.62
C VAL A 89 -5.05 17.29 -5.50
N THR A 90 -4.61 17.54 -4.27
CA THR A 90 -3.45 18.39 -3.96
C THR A 90 -2.61 17.72 -2.88
N SER A 91 -1.32 18.05 -2.82
CA SER A 91 -0.42 17.52 -1.77
C SER A 91 -0.79 17.98 -0.35
N ARG A 92 -1.57 19.06 -0.23
CA ARG A 92 -2.03 19.64 1.04
C ARG A 92 -3.37 19.08 1.53
N MET A 93 -3.99 18.17 0.78
CA MET A 93 -5.27 17.61 1.18
C MET A 93 -5.12 16.80 2.47
N GLU A 94 -6.17 16.79 3.28
CA GLU A 94 -6.22 16.04 4.52
C GLU A 94 -7.26 14.93 4.46
N LEU A 95 -7.04 13.87 5.24
CA LEU A 95 -7.96 12.77 5.43
C LEU A 95 -8.53 12.84 6.83
N LYS A 96 -9.81 12.46 6.94
CA LYS A 96 -10.52 12.37 8.20
C LYS A 96 -10.48 10.93 8.71
N ALA A 97 -9.93 10.71 9.90
CA ALA A 97 -9.97 9.44 10.59
C ALA A 97 -11.39 9.13 11.11
N THR A 98 -11.62 7.90 11.58
CA THR A 98 -12.93 7.47 12.10
C THR A 98 -13.42 8.29 13.30
N ASN A 99 -12.52 8.82 14.12
CA ASN A 99 -12.82 9.72 15.24
C ASN A 99 -12.99 11.20 14.82
N GLY A 100 -12.87 11.48 13.52
CA GLY A 100 -13.03 12.81 12.96
C GLY A 100 -11.80 13.71 12.97
N LYS A 101 -10.67 13.24 13.52
CA LYS A 101 -9.39 13.97 13.46
C LYS A 101 -8.79 13.92 12.06
N MET A 102 -7.93 14.89 11.74
CA MET A 102 -7.35 15.06 10.42
C MET A 102 -5.86 14.68 10.41
N LEU A 103 -5.38 14.10 9.30
CA LEU A 103 -3.96 14.00 8.96
C LEU A 103 -3.74 14.33 7.48
N PRO A 104 -2.54 14.80 7.09
CA PRO A 104 -2.20 14.98 5.69
C PRO A 104 -2.39 13.68 4.91
N ALA A 105 -3.06 13.74 3.77
CA ALA A 105 -3.29 12.55 2.95
C ALA A 105 -1.97 11.93 2.51
N LEU A 106 -1.00 12.76 2.15
CA LEU A 106 0.31 12.27 1.73
C LEU A 106 0.93 11.36 2.79
N THR A 107 0.84 11.72 4.08
CA THR A 107 1.29 10.88 5.20
C THR A 107 0.56 9.53 5.25
N VAL A 108 -0.77 9.53 5.16
CA VAL A 108 -1.55 8.29 5.25
C VAL A 108 -1.25 7.33 4.09
N PHE A 109 -1.14 7.86 2.87
CA PHE A 109 -0.82 7.06 1.69
C PHE A 109 0.65 6.61 1.68
N SER A 110 1.60 7.49 2.01
CA SER A 110 3.03 7.14 2.00
C SER A 110 3.38 6.13 3.09
N GLU A 111 2.83 6.23 4.31
CA GLU A 111 3.04 5.23 5.34
C GLU A 111 2.40 3.88 4.99
N SER A 112 1.25 3.88 4.30
CA SER A 112 0.63 2.65 3.79
C SER A 112 1.53 1.96 2.76
N LEU A 113 2.07 2.71 1.80
CA LEU A 113 3.00 2.20 0.79
C LEU A 113 4.34 1.79 1.42
N ARG A 114 4.83 2.52 2.42
CA ARG A 114 6.07 2.20 3.14
C ARG A 114 5.93 0.89 3.92
N TYR A 115 4.78 0.64 4.54
CA TYR A 115 4.49 -0.65 5.16
C TYR A 115 4.51 -1.77 4.13
N LEU A 116 3.81 -1.62 3.00
CA LEU A 116 3.78 -2.62 1.92
C LEU A 116 5.18 -2.88 1.35
N LYS A 117 5.99 -1.83 1.15
CA LYS A 117 7.40 -1.94 0.78
C LYS A 117 8.17 -2.81 1.77
N ARG A 118 8.16 -2.45 3.07
CA ARG A 118 8.89 -3.18 4.11
C ARG A 118 8.45 -4.64 4.19
N HIS A 119 7.14 -4.89 4.12
CA HIS A 119 6.60 -6.24 4.12
C HIS A 119 7.10 -7.04 2.90
N ALA A 120 7.07 -6.45 1.70
CA ALA A 120 7.60 -7.06 0.48
C ALA A 120 9.08 -7.42 0.58
N LEU A 121 9.92 -6.48 1.05
CA LEU A 121 11.36 -6.71 1.24
C LEU A 121 11.63 -7.85 2.20
N ASN A 122 10.97 -7.87 3.36
CA ASN A 122 11.11 -8.94 4.35
C ASN A 122 10.69 -10.30 3.76
N THR A 123 9.54 -10.36 3.08
CA THR A 123 9.07 -11.60 2.44
C THR A 123 10.02 -12.10 1.35
N ILE A 124 10.58 -11.19 0.54
CA ILE A 124 11.55 -11.54 -0.50
C ILE A 124 12.82 -12.09 0.13
N GLN A 125 13.33 -11.45 1.19
CA GLN A 125 14.52 -11.87 1.91
C GLN A 125 14.36 -13.28 2.51
N GLU A 126 13.24 -13.53 3.18
CA GLU A 126 12.89 -14.85 3.73
C GLU A 126 12.80 -15.93 2.65
N ALA A 127 12.24 -15.58 1.48
CA ALA A 127 12.02 -16.53 0.40
C ALA A 127 13.25 -16.78 -0.49
N SER A 128 14.33 -16.00 -0.33
CA SER A 128 15.48 -16.01 -1.26
C SER A 128 16.77 -16.58 -0.66
N PHE A 129 16.86 -16.82 0.66
CA PHE A 129 17.94 -17.44 1.47
C PHE A 129 19.43 -17.06 1.21
N GLN A 130 19.80 -16.54 0.04
CA GLN A 130 21.16 -16.24 -0.45
C GLN A 130 21.21 -15.02 -1.39
N THR A 131 20.08 -14.44 -1.79
CA THR A 131 20.07 -13.24 -2.65
C THR A 131 19.88 -12.00 -1.79
N ILE A 132 20.91 -11.12 -1.78
CA ILE A 132 20.75 -9.75 -1.31
C ILE A 132 19.90 -9.06 -2.36
N CYS A 133 18.67 -8.68 -1.99
CA CYS A 133 17.82 -7.88 -2.86
C CYS A 133 18.24 -6.42 -2.67
N ASP A 134 18.93 -5.86 -3.65
CA ASP A 134 19.15 -4.42 -3.69
C ASP A 134 17.80 -3.74 -3.95
N GLU A 135 17.42 -2.80 -3.08
CA GLU A 135 16.18 -2.06 -3.20
C GLU A 135 16.14 -1.23 -4.50
N GLU A 136 17.30 -0.81 -5.01
CA GLU A 136 17.41 -0.04 -6.25
C GLU A 136 17.11 -0.88 -7.50
N GLU A 137 17.22 -2.21 -7.42
CA GLU A 137 16.91 -3.15 -8.51
C GLU A 137 15.41 -3.51 -8.57
N ILE A 138 14.62 -3.07 -7.59
CA ILE A 138 13.19 -3.40 -7.54
C ILE A 138 12.40 -2.46 -8.44
N THR A 139 11.80 -3.03 -9.48
CA THR A 139 10.67 -2.37 -10.17
C THR A 139 9.38 -2.58 -9.37
N TRP A 140 8.79 -1.48 -8.92
CA TRP A 140 7.49 -1.40 -8.26
C TRP A 140 6.39 -1.15 -9.30
N VAL A 141 5.31 -1.91 -9.22
CA VAL A 141 4.08 -1.65 -9.97
C VAL A 141 2.99 -1.34 -8.96
N ILE A 142 2.34 -0.19 -9.06
CA ILE A 142 1.18 0.16 -8.22
C ILE A 142 -0.03 0.32 -9.12
N THR A 143 -1.08 -0.48 -8.88
CA THR A 143 -2.32 -0.36 -9.64
C THR A 143 -3.20 0.77 -9.12
N VAL A 144 -3.84 1.50 -10.04
CA VAL A 144 -4.78 2.57 -9.74
C VAL A 144 -6.02 2.49 -10.63
N PRO A 145 -7.18 3.02 -10.20
CA PRO A 145 -8.39 3.01 -11.00
C PRO A 145 -8.21 3.80 -12.30
N ALA A 146 -8.72 3.29 -13.42
CA ALA A 146 -8.61 3.98 -14.71
C ALA A 146 -9.27 5.36 -14.73
N ILE A 147 -10.38 5.49 -14.00
CA ILE A 147 -11.19 6.71 -13.85
C ILE A 147 -10.49 7.84 -13.08
N TRP A 148 -9.31 7.58 -12.49
CA TRP A 148 -8.56 8.60 -11.78
C TRP A 148 -7.97 9.66 -12.71
N SER A 149 -8.03 10.91 -12.25
CA SER A 149 -7.39 12.04 -12.89
C SER A 149 -5.87 11.89 -12.91
N SER A 150 -5.20 12.62 -13.81
CA SER A 150 -3.74 12.67 -13.85
C SER A 150 -3.14 13.16 -12.52
N ALA A 151 -3.83 14.07 -11.82
CA ALA A 151 -3.42 14.55 -10.51
C ALA A 151 -3.45 13.44 -9.43
N ALA A 152 -4.49 12.59 -9.42
CA ALA A 152 -4.56 11.45 -8.51
C ALA A 152 -3.45 10.41 -8.78
N LYS A 153 -3.14 10.15 -10.05
CA LYS A 153 -2.04 9.27 -10.47
C LYS A 153 -0.68 9.83 -10.04
N GLN A 154 -0.46 11.14 -10.24
CA GLN A 154 0.76 11.82 -9.81
C GLN A 154 0.89 11.85 -8.27
N PHE A 155 -0.22 12.01 -7.55
CA PHE A 155 -0.24 11.93 -6.09
C PHE A 155 0.21 10.56 -5.58
N MET A 156 -0.21 9.45 -6.22
CA MET A 156 0.29 8.12 -5.84
C MET A 156 1.78 7.95 -6.08
N ARG A 157 2.30 8.48 -7.19
CA ARG A 157 3.74 8.47 -7.46
C ARG A 157 4.50 9.29 -6.42
N LEU A 158 3.97 10.44 -6.00
CA LEU A 158 4.54 11.23 -4.90
C LEU A 158 4.51 10.45 -3.58
N ALA A 159 3.40 9.79 -3.25
CA ALA A 159 3.31 8.96 -2.05
C ALA A 159 4.30 7.79 -2.07
N ALA A 160 4.55 7.18 -3.23
CA ALA A 160 5.55 6.12 -3.40
C ALA A 160 6.99 6.66 -3.22
N LYS A 161 7.27 7.88 -3.70
CA LYS A 161 8.54 8.57 -3.43
C LYS A 161 8.73 8.82 -1.93
N GLU A 162 7.73 9.38 -1.25
CA GLU A 162 7.76 9.60 0.21
C GLU A 162 7.87 8.29 1.01
N ALA A 163 7.35 7.19 0.47
CA ALA A 163 7.51 5.85 1.04
C ALA A 163 8.93 5.27 0.85
N GLY A 164 9.78 5.96 0.08
CA GLY A 164 11.13 5.52 -0.26
C GLY A 164 11.16 4.41 -1.30
N MET A 165 10.09 4.18 -2.07
CA MET A 165 10.07 3.14 -3.12
C MET A 165 10.90 3.55 -4.34
N ILE A 166 11.04 4.85 -4.57
CA ILE A 166 11.86 5.47 -5.60
C ILE A 166 12.56 6.70 -5.05
N SER A 167 13.75 7.01 -5.57
CA SER A 167 14.54 8.19 -5.17
C SER A 167 14.08 9.48 -5.84
N ASP A 168 13.57 9.40 -7.07
CA ASP A 168 13.13 10.55 -7.86
C ASP A 168 11.75 10.33 -8.52
N MET A 169 11.01 11.42 -8.76
CA MET A 169 9.69 11.36 -9.41
C MET A 169 9.75 10.80 -10.83
N LEU A 170 10.86 10.94 -11.54
CA LEU A 170 11.06 10.45 -12.90
C LEU A 170 11.62 9.02 -12.95
N SER A 171 11.83 8.38 -11.79
CA SER A 171 12.33 7.01 -11.74
C SER A 171 11.43 6.04 -12.52
N GLU A 172 12.07 5.29 -13.41
CA GLU A 172 11.45 4.22 -14.22
C GLU A 172 11.19 2.94 -13.40
N ASN A 173 11.80 2.84 -12.20
CA ASN A 173 11.58 1.73 -11.28
C ASN A 173 10.21 1.79 -10.57
N LEU A 174 9.36 2.77 -10.89
CA LEU A 174 7.95 2.77 -10.52
C LEU A 174 7.06 2.86 -11.76
N ILE A 175 6.10 1.95 -11.85
CA ILE A 175 5.06 1.95 -12.87
C ILE A 175 3.72 2.15 -12.17
N ILE A 176 2.97 3.18 -12.59
CA ILE A 176 1.57 3.36 -12.20
C ILE A 176 0.73 2.69 -13.27
N ALA A 177 0.21 1.50 -12.99
CA ALA A 177 -0.58 0.71 -13.93
C ALA A 177 -2.08 0.92 -13.71
N LEU A 178 -2.88 0.91 -14.77
CA LEU A 178 -4.33 0.94 -14.60
C LEU A 178 -4.85 -0.44 -14.23
N GLU A 179 -5.71 -0.52 -13.22
CA GLU A 179 -6.37 -1.75 -12.78
C GLU A 179 -6.96 -2.59 -13.95
N PRO A 180 -7.75 -2.02 -14.89
CA PRO A 180 -8.29 -2.81 -16.00
C PRO A 180 -7.24 -3.25 -17.02
N GLU A 181 -6.15 -2.49 -17.21
CA GLU A 181 -5.06 -2.88 -18.11
C GLU A 181 -4.27 -4.05 -17.53
N ALA A 182 -3.93 -3.99 -16.24
CA ALA A 182 -3.30 -5.09 -15.53
C ALA A 182 -4.15 -6.36 -15.58
N ALA A 183 -5.47 -6.24 -15.37
CA ALA A 183 -6.39 -7.36 -15.49
C ALA A 183 -6.44 -7.93 -16.93
N SER A 184 -6.50 -7.07 -17.95
CA SER A 184 -6.53 -7.50 -19.35
C SER A 184 -5.25 -8.24 -19.76
N LEU A 185 -4.08 -7.75 -19.34
CA LEU A 185 -2.79 -8.41 -19.60
C LEU A 185 -2.74 -9.80 -18.96
N TRP A 186 -3.23 -9.92 -17.73
CA TRP A 186 -3.33 -11.23 -17.05
C TRP A 186 -4.25 -12.20 -17.80
N CYS A 187 -5.45 -11.75 -18.21
CA CYS A 187 -6.39 -12.59 -18.95
C CYS A 187 -5.84 -13.08 -20.29
N LYS A 188 -4.94 -12.34 -20.95
CA LYS A 188 -4.28 -12.78 -22.19
C LYS A 188 -3.30 -13.95 -21.99
N GLN A 189 -2.90 -14.23 -20.75
CA GLN A 189 -1.98 -15.32 -20.41
C GLN A 189 -2.70 -16.61 -20.01
N LEU A 190 -4.05 -16.58 -19.86
CA LEU A 190 -4.90 -17.75 -19.61
C LEU A 190 -5.19 -18.50 -20.90
#